data_AF-A0A965Y2Q8-F1
#
_entry.id   AF-A0A965Y2Q8-F1
#
_cell.length_a   1.000
_cell.length_b   1.000
_cell.length_c   1.000
_cell.angle_alpha   90.00
_cell.angle_beta   90.00
_cell.angle_gamma   90.00
#
_symmetry.space_group_name_H-M   'P 1'
#
loop_
_entity.id
_entity.type
_entity.pdbx_description
1 polymer ?
#
loop_
_entity_poly.entity_id
_entity_poly.type
_entity_poly.pdbx_seq_one_letter_code
_entity_poly.pdbx_strand_id
1 'polypeptide(L)'
;MIDFADLSRRAGDMLGGNFGPFIEEALASAPAGSDERVRAIALVEAMVDLCGLTGPLVVIGFLPPWYPHRSSLGDSEGERIAAWAAGETVREAEVRFGETLQLRPFFEGVSDLSYCGFQGPASEMDLFARNMPGWGKLYGLPTDALAELDIPVLNLGPLGKDAHKSTERIHLRYALEVFPHLLEFLVGKIIEKNRITD
;
A
#
# COMPACT_ATOMS: atom_id res chain seq x y z
N MET A 1 17.18 10.57 19.52
CA MET A 1 16.29 10.03 18.47
C MET A 1 17.15 9.21 17.54
N ILE A 2 16.74 7.97 17.25
CA ILE A 2 17.40 7.06 16.32
C ILE A 2 16.33 6.45 15.42
N ASP A 3 16.68 6.03 14.22
CA ASP A 3 15.78 5.20 13.41
C ASP A 3 15.95 3.71 13.75
N PHE A 4 15.02 2.90 13.27
CA PHE A 4 15.05 1.45 13.51
C PHE A 4 16.25 0.80 12.82
N ALA A 5 16.66 1.28 11.64
CA ALA A 5 17.82 0.74 10.93
C ALA A 5 19.10 0.88 11.78
N ASP A 6 19.31 2.02 12.43
CA ASP A 6 20.42 2.28 13.33
C ASP A 6 20.37 1.41 14.60
N LEU A 7 19.18 1.23 15.19
CA LEU A 7 18.99 0.34 16.34
C LEU A 7 19.32 -1.11 15.96
N SER A 8 18.76 -1.59 14.85
CA SER A 8 18.96 -2.93 14.31
C SER A 8 20.44 -3.20 14.02
N ARG A 9 21.14 -2.23 13.41
CA ARG A 9 22.59 -2.30 13.17
C ARG A 9 23.38 -2.45 14.48
N ARG A 10 23.09 -1.62 15.50
CA ARG A 10 23.77 -1.73 16.81
C ARG A 10 23.56 -3.09 17.46
N ALA A 11 22.32 -3.59 17.44
CA ALA A 11 21.99 -4.91 17.96
C ALA A 11 22.75 -6.02 17.20
N GLY A 12 22.82 -5.91 15.87
CA GLY A 12 23.59 -6.82 15.02
C GLY A 12 25.09 -6.80 15.33
N ASP A 13 25.68 -5.61 15.48
CA ASP A 13 27.09 -5.43 15.83
C ASP A 13 27.44 -6.09 17.19
N MET A 14 26.52 -6.06 18.16
CA MET A 14 26.70 -6.67 19.48
C MET A 14 26.54 -8.19 19.49
N LEU A 15 25.58 -8.73 18.73
CA LEU A 15 25.23 -10.16 18.75
C LEU A 15 26.01 -10.99 17.73
N GLY A 16 26.50 -10.38 16.65
CA GLY A 16 27.15 -11.09 15.56
C GLY A 16 26.29 -12.24 15.02
N GLY A 17 26.81 -13.47 15.07
CA GLY A 17 26.09 -14.66 14.60
C GLY A 17 24.78 -14.98 15.33
N ASN A 18 24.58 -14.43 16.53
CA ASN A 18 23.36 -14.65 17.33
C ASN A 18 22.23 -13.67 17.00
N PHE A 19 22.42 -12.75 16.04
CA PHE A 19 21.42 -11.75 15.70
C PHE A 19 20.12 -12.35 15.16
N GLY A 20 20.21 -13.32 14.24
CA GLY A 20 19.04 -14.01 13.69
C GLY A 20 18.19 -14.72 14.75
N PRO A 21 18.78 -15.62 15.57
CA PRO A 21 18.07 -16.26 16.68
C PRO A 21 17.43 -15.29 17.66
N PHE A 22 18.12 -14.19 18.00
CA PHE A 22 17.58 -13.14 18.86
C PHE A 22 16.31 -12.50 18.27
N ILE A 23 16.30 -12.21 16.96
CA ILE A 23 15.12 -11.66 16.30
C ILE A 23 13.94 -12.64 16.42
N GLU A 24 14.14 -13.93 16.13
CA GLU A 24 13.09 -14.95 16.23
C GLU A 24 12.53 -15.05 17.66
N GLU A 25 13.41 -15.06 18.66
CA GLU A 25 13.03 -15.11 20.07
C GLU A 25 12.22 -13.88 20.49
N ALA A 26 12.70 -12.68 20.14
CA ALA A 26 12.02 -11.43 20.45
C ALA A 26 10.64 -11.34 19.76
N LEU A 27 10.54 -11.76 18.50
CA LEU A 27 9.26 -11.83 17.78
C LEU A 27 8.29 -12.86 18.38
N ALA A 28 8.80 -13.96 18.94
CA ALA A 28 8.03 -15.00 19.60
C ALA A 28 7.61 -14.65 21.04
N SER A 29 8.26 -13.65 21.66
CA SER A 29 7.98 -13.21 23.03
C SER A 29 6.63 -12.49 23.19
N ALA A 30 6.07 -11.99 22.08
CA ALA A 30 4.77 -11.32 22.08
C ALA A 30 3.65 -12.29 22.52
N PRO A 31 2.60 -11.79 23.22
CA PRO A 31 1.48 -12.63 23.65
C PRO A 31 0.85 -13.45 22.52
N ALA A 32 0.37 -14.65 22.84
CA ALA A 32 -0.33 -15.50 21.86
C ALA A 32 -1.52 -14.75 21.25
N GLY A 33 -1.64 -14.80 19.92
CA GLY A 33 -2.67 -14.08 19.16
C GLY A 33 -2.34 -12.61 18.83
N SER A 34 -1.15 -12.12 19.20
CA SER A 34 -0.68 -10.79 18.81
C SER A 34 -0.49 -10.66 17.31
N ASP A 35 -0.91 -9.51 16.77
CA ASP A 35 -0.66 -9.13 15.38
C ASP A 35 0.81 -8.74 15.14
N GLU A 36 1.15 -8.55 13.87
CA GLU A 36 2.49 -8.23 13.40
C GLU A 36 3.04 -6.94 14.01
N ARG A 37 2.18 -5.96 14.31
CA ARG A 37 2.62 -4.67 14.87
C ARG A 37 3.06 -4.85 16.31
N VAL A 38 2.31 -5.61 17.10
CA VAL A 38 2.67 -5.92 18.49
C VAL A 38 3.98 -6.71 18.55
N ARG A 39 4.17 -7.68 17.65
CA ARG A 39 5.42 -8.44 17.53
C ARG A 39 6.61 -7.56 17.12
N ALA A 40 6.39 -6.64 16.17
CA ALA A 40 7.39 -5.68 15.74
C ALA A 40 7.80 -4.73 16.88
N ILE A 41 6.86 -4.29 17.71
CA ILE A 41 7.14 -3.48 18.90
C ILE A 41 7.97 -4.28 19.92
N ALA A 42 7.62 -5.54 20.20
CA ALA A 42 8.38 -6.40 21.10
C ALA A 42 9.84 -6.57 20.64
N LEU A 43 10.07 -6.68 19.32
CA LEU A 43 11.42 -6.70 18.76
C LEU A 43 12.19 -5.39 19.03
N VAL A 44 11.53 -4.24 18.85
CA VAL A 44 12.15 -2.92 19.13
C VAL A 44 12.52 -2.79 20.61
N GLU A 45 11.61 -3.18 21.52
CA GLU A 45 11.85 -3.15 22.97
C GLU A 45 13.04 -4.04 23.36
N ALA A 46 13.08 -5.29 22.88
CA ALA A 46 14.19 -6.19 23.12
C ALA A 46 15.52 -5.64 22.60
N MET A 47 15.54 -4.98 21.42
CA MET A 47 16.74 -4.36 20.89
C MET A 47 17.21 -3.15 21.70
N VAL A 48 16.28 -2.34 22.21
CA VAL A 48 16.59 -1.19 23.09
C VAL A 48 17.26 -1.67 24.39
N ASP A 49 16.70 -2.71 25.00
CA ASP A 49 17.23 -3.34 26.21
C ASP A 49 18.62 -3.93 25.96
N LEU A 50 18.77 -4.71 24.88
CA LEU A 50 20.04 -5.29 24.46
C LEU A 50 21.13 -4.23 24.26
N CYS A 51 20.79 -3.11 23.61
CA CYS A 51 21.73 -2.02 23.34
C CYS A 51 22.02 -1.15 24.57
N GLY A 52 21.35 -1.39 25.70
CA GLY A 52 21.53 -0.62 26.93
C GLY A 52 21.21 0.87 26.77
N LEU A 53 20.27 1.22 25.89
CA LEU A 53 19.93 2.62 25.64
C LEU A 53 19.08 3.15 26.79
N THR A 54 19.56 4.22 27.43
CA THR A 54 18.93 4.80 28.64
C THR A 54 18.45 6.23 28.41
N GLY A 55 17.54 6.69 29.28
CA GLY A 55 16.97 8.04 29.24
C GLY A 55 15.82 8.19 28.23
N PRO A 56 15.34 9.42 28.01
CA PRO A 56 14.30 9.68 27.02
C PRO A 56 14.79 9.31 25.61
N LEU A 57 14.28 8.19 25.08
CA LEU A 57 14.62 7.66 23.77
C LEU A 57 13.39 7.71 22.85
N VAL A 58 13.62 8.10 21.60
CA VAL A 58 12.65 7.97 20.51
C VAL A 58 13.28 7.13 19.42
N VAL A 59 12.63 6.02 19.10
CA VAL A 59 12.94 5.16 17.95
C VAL A 59 11.91 5.43 16.87
N ILE A 60 12.35 5.75 15.65
CA ILE A 60 11.49 6.03 14.51
C ILE A 60 11.59 4.88 13.50
N GLY A 61 10.46 4.41 13.00
CA GLY A 61 10.39 3.37 11.98
C GLY A 61 8.97 3.19 11.48
N PHE A 62 8.77 2.15 10.66
CA PHE A 62 7.48 1.79 10.09
C PHE A 62 7.01 0.47 10.68
N LEU A 63 5.75 0.40 11.11
CA LEU A 63 5.11 -0.86 11.47
C LEU A 63 4.41 -1.45 10.25
N PRO A 64 4.35 -2.79 10.11
CA PRO A 64 3.62 -3.43 9.02
C PRO A 64 2.09 -3.22 9.14
N PRO A 65 1.33 -3.34 8.03
CA PRO A 65 1.82 -3.48 6.66
C PRO A 65 2.19 -2.14 6.01
N TRP A 66 3.07 -2.16 5.01
CA TRP A 66 3.37 -1.00 4.16
C TRP A 66 2.69 -1.15 2.79
N TYR A 67 1.91 -0.15 2.39
CA TYR A 67 1.30 -0.10 1.06
C TYR A 67 2.15 0.83 0.17
N PRO A 68 2.83 0.30 -0.86
CA PRO A 68 3.60 1.12 -1.79
C PRO A 68 2.71 2.16 -2.47
N HIS A 69 3.25 3.35 -2.74
CA HIS A 69 2.50 4.36 -3.47
C HIS A 69 2.43 3.98 -4.95
N ARG A 70 1.23 4.09 -5.55
CA ARG A 70 0.97 3.88 -6.97
C ARG A 70 -0.07 4.89 -7.46
N SER A 71 0.20 5.53 -8.57
CA SER A 71 -0.70 6.49 -9.23
C SER A 71 -0.54 6.50 -10.75
N SER A 72 -1.63 6.46 -11.49
CA SER A 72 -1.56 6.58 -12.95
C SER A 72 -1.61 8.05 -13.38
N LEU A 73 -0.43 8.64 -13.62
CA LEU A 73 -0.26 10.06 -13.94
C LEU A 73 -0.07 10.34 -15.44
N GLY A 74 -0.04 9.29 -16.27
CA GLY A 74 0.03 9.40 -17.73
C GLY A 74 1.44 9.21 -18.29
N ASP A 75 2.36 8.65 -17.49
CA ASP A 75 3.76 8.45 -17.89
C ASP A 75 3.87 7.36 -18.96
N SER A 76 3.14 6.26 -18.77
CA SER A 76 3.04 5.17 -19.76
C SER A 76 1.83 5.33 -20.69
N GLU A 77 1.85 4.65 -21.82
CA GLU A 77 0.73 4.63 -22.76
C GLU A 77 -0.54 4.05 -22.13
N GLY A 78 -0.39 2.95 -21.39
CA GLY A 78 -1.51 2.34 -20.67
C GLY A 78 -2.14 3.30 -19.66
N GLU A 79 -1.34 4.11 -18.96
CA GLU A 79 -1.87 5.15 -18.07
C GLU A 79 -2.62 6.25 -18.82
N ARG A 80 -2.12 6.70 -19.98
CA ARG A 80 -2.82 7.69 -20.81
C ARG A 80 -4.15 7.15 -21.33
N ILE A 81 -4.19 5.87 -21.72
CA ILE A 81 -5.41 5.19 -22.13
C ILE A 81 -6.40 5.11 -20.96
N ALA A 82 -5.95 4.70 -19.78
CA ALA A 82 -6.78 4.62 -18.58
C ALA A 82 -7.35 6.00 -18.20
N ALA A 83 -6.52 7.05 -18.18
CA ALA A 83 -6.94 8.41 -17.88
C ALA A 83 -7.97 8.95 -18.89
N TRP A 84 -7.76 8.70 -20.19
CA TRP A 84 -8.73 9.06 -21.24
C TRP A 84 -10.06 8.34 -21.04
N ALA A 85 -10.04 7.02 -20.82
CA ALA A 85 -11.24 6.23 -20.60
C ALA A 85 -11.99 6.66 -19.33
N ALA A 86 -11.26 7.04 -18.27
CA ALA A 86 -11.83 7.62 -17.07
C ALA A 86 -12.55 8.95 -17.36
N GLY A 87 -11.95 9.82 -18.17
CA GLY A 87 -12.56 11.09 -18.60
C GLY A 87 -13.86 10.87 -19.40
N GLU A 88 -13.85 9.92 -20.34
CA GLU A 88 -15.08 9.55 -21.07
C GLU A 88 -16.15 8.97 -20.15
N THR A 89 -15.76 8.21 -19.13
CA THR A 89 -16.69 7.62 -18.15
C THR A 89 -17.33 8.71 -17.27
N VAL A 90 -16.57 9.74 -16.88
CA VAL A 90 -17.13 10.91 -16.18
C VAL A 90 -18.18 11.62 -17.03
N ARG A 91 -17.89 11.82 -18.33
CA ARG A 91 -18.84 12.44 -19.26
C ARG A 91 -20.10 11.58 -19.46
N GLU A 92 -19.95 10.26 -19.61
CA GLU A 92 -21.08 9.33 -19.75
C GLU A 92 -21.99 9.38 -18.52
N ALA A 93 -21.40 9.43 -17.32
CA ALA A 93 -22.17 9.50 -16.09
C ALA A 93 -23.02 10.77 -15.97
N GLU A 94 -22.44 11.92 -16.35
CA GLU A 94 -23.15 13.20 -16.35
C GLU A 94 -24.29 13.20 -17.38
N VAL A 95 -23.99 12.83 -18.63
CA VAL A 95 -24.96 12.91 -19.73
C VAL A 95 -26.10 11.91 -19.57
N ARG A 96 -25.81 10.67 -19.15
CA ARG A 96 -26.79 9.59 -19.15
C ARG A 96 -27.53 9.44 -17.83
N PHE A 97 -26.85 9.69 -16.71
CA PHE A 97 -27.39 9.43 -15.38
C PHE A 97 -27.56 10.69 -14.54
N GLY A 98 -27.03 11.84 -14.98
CA GLY A 98 -27.00 13.08 -14.20
C GLY A 98 -26.09 12.98 -12.97
N GLU A 99 -25.14 12.05 -12.98
CA GLU A 99 -24.25 11.78 -11.83
C GLU A 99 -22.93 12.52 -12.03
N THR A 100 -22.49 13.25 -11.01
CA THR A 100 -21.21 13.97 -11.05
C THR A 100 -20.09 13.12 -10.47
N LEU A 101 -19.18 12.65 -11.32
CA LEU A 101 -17.93 12.01 -10.89
C LEU A 101 -16.74 12.98 -10.99
N GLN A 102 -15.71 12.71 -10.19
CA GLN A 102 -14.44 13.44 -10.23
C GLN A 102 -13.31 12.44 -10.43
N LEU A 103 -12.38 12.79 -11.33
CA LEU A 103 -11.10 12.09 -11.42
C LEU A 103 -10.18 12.59 -10.32
N ARG A 104 -9.64 11.67 -9.53
CA ARG A 104 -8.67 11.95 -8.48
C ARG A 104 -7.40 11.15 -8.75
N PRO A 105 -6.21 11.79 -8.75
CA PRO A 105 -4.96 11.10 -9.03
C PRO A 105 -4.55 10.12 -7.92
N PHE A 106 -5.05 10.31 -6.71
CA PHE A 106 -4.74 9.48 -5.54
C PHE A 106 -6.00 9.06 -4.81
N PHE A 107 -6.00 7.82 -4.33
CA PHE A 107 -7.00 7.29 -3.40
C PHE A 107 -6.41 7.32 -1.99
N GLU A 108 -7.10 7.97 -1.06
CA GLU A 108 -6.61 8.20 0.32
C GLU A 108 -6.81 6.98 1.24
N GLY A 109 -7.45 5.91 0.74
CA GLY A 109 -7.65 4.66 1.46
C GLY A 109 -6.61 3.60 1.14
N VAL A 110 -6.69 2.49 1.87
CA VAL A 110 -5.89 1.29 1.60
C VAL A 110 -6.44 0.59 0.34
N SER A 111 -5.58 0.23 -0.59
CA SER A 111 -5.97 -0.46 -1.82
C SER A 111 -4.90 -1.41 -2.30
N ASP A 112 -5.29 -2.60 -2.72
CA ASP A 112 -4.36 -3.59 -3.29
C ASP A 112 -3.78 -3.13 -4.65
N LEU A 113 -4.33 -2.06 -5.25
CA LEU A 113 -3.74 -1.39 -6.41
C LEU A 113 -2.31 -0.87 -6.12
N SER A 114 -1.96 -0.65 -4.85
CA SER A 114 -0.58 -0.38 -4.40
C SER A 114 0.42 -1.45 -4.79
N TYR A 115 -0.02 -2.68 -5.07
CA TYR A 115 0.85 -3.81 -5.44
C TYR A 115 0.95 -4.02 -6.96
N CYS A 116 0.31 -3.17 -7.76
CA CYS A 116 0.36 -3.20 -9.23
C CYS A 116 1.64 -2.58 -9.82
N GLY A 117 2.55 -2.12 -8.97
CA GLY A 117 3.83 -1.53 -9.37
C GLY A 117 4.32 -0.52 -8.34
N PHE A 118 5.55 -0.05 -8.51
CA PHE A 118 6.14 1.00 -7.68
C PHE A 118 6.76 2.09 -8.56
N GLN A 119 6.46 3.35 -8.26
CA GLN A 119 6.87 4.51 -9.08
C GLN A 119 7.99 5.35 -8.46
N GLY A 120 8.78 4.76 -7.56
CA GLY A 120 9.96 5.37 -6.96
C GLY A 120 11.25 4.60 -7.28
N PRO A 121 12.42 5.15 -6.91
CA PRO A 121 13.67 4.41 -6.99
C PRO A 121 13.68 3.23 -6.00
N ALA A 122 14.33 2.12 -6.36
CA ALA A 122 14.45 0.95 -5.49
C ALA A 122 14.98 1.28 -4.07
N SER A 123 15.82 2.31 -3.96
CA SER A 123 16.33 2.83 -2.68
C SER A 123 15.25 3.27 -1.69
N GLU A 124 14.07 3.69 -2.16
CA GLU A 124 12.94 4.02 -1.28
C GLU A 124 12.34 2.76 -0.65
N MET A 125 12.17 1.69 -1.43
CA MET A 125 11.68 0.41 -0.88
C MET A 125 12.68 -0.17 0.13
N ASP A 126 13.98 -0.07 -0.17
CA ASP A 126 15.05 -0.43 0.76
C ASP A 126 14.97 0.35 2.08
N LEU A 127 14.63 1.64 2.01
CA LEU A 127 14.49 2.47 3.19
C LEU A 127 13.33 1.98 4.08
N PHE A 128 12.18 1.65 3.48
CA PHE A 128 11.05 1.06 4.21
C PHE A 128 11.43 -0.30 4.81
N ALA A 129 12.04 -1.18 4.01
CA ALA A 129 12.45 -2.52 4.44
C ALA A 129 13.41 -2.48 5.63
N ARG A 130 14.44 -1.63 5.59
CA ARG A 130 15.44 -1.51 6.66
C ARG A 130 14.89 -0.83 7.92
N ASN A 131 13.85 0.00 7.78
CA ASN A 131 13.21 0.70 8.90
C ASN A 131 11.91 0.04 9.39
N MET A 132 11.62 -1.19 8.94
CA MET A 132 10.48 -1.98 9.41
C MET A 132 10.93 -3.15 10.29
N PRO A 133 10.62 -3.14 11.60
CA PRO A 133 10.94 -4.26 12.46
C PRO A 133 10.25 -5.53 12.00
N GLY A 134 11.04 -6.60 11.83
CA GLY A 134 10.54 -7.88 11.36
C GLY A 134 10.35 -7.98 9.84
N TRP A 135 10.92 -7.08 9.03
CA TRP A 135 10.94 -7.23 7.57
C TRP A 135 11.49 -8.60 7.15
N GLY A 136 10.79 -9.28 6.24
CA GLY A 136 11.10 -10.64 5.77
C GLY A 136 10.68 -11.77 6.73
N LYS A 137 10.16 -11.45 7.92
CA LYS A 137 9.70 -12.42 8.93
C LYS A 137 8.23 -12.25 9.27
N LEU A 138 7.85 -11.03 9.66
CA LEU A 138 6.46 -10.67 9.95
C LEU A 138 5.72 -10.17 8.70
N TYR A 139 6.44 -9.42 7.87
CA TYR A 139 5.89 -8.80 6.67
C TYR A 139 7.01 -8.63 5.64
N GLY A 140 6.68 -8.72 4.36
CA GLY A 140 7.61 -8.44 3.29
C GLY A 140 6.89 -8.35 1.96
N LEU A 141 7.55 -7.71 0.99
CA LEU A 141 7.10 -7.62 -0.39
C LEU A 141 8.22 -8.11 -1.31
N PRO A 142 7.88 -8.69 -2.48
CA PRO A 142 8.86 -9.03 -3.51
C PRO A 142 9.31 -7.74 -4.22
N THR A 143 10.21 -6.98 -3.60
CA THR A 143 10.60 -5.62 -4.02
C THR A 143 11.14 -5.57 -5.45
N ASP A 144 11.92 -6.58 -5.86
CA ASP A 144 12.48 -6.63 -7.22
C ASP A 144 11.37 -6.79 -8.26
N ALA A 145 10.43 -7.71 -8.04
CA ALA A 145 9.28 -7.89 -8.93
C ALA A 145 8.37 -6.66 -8.93
N LEU A 146 8.20 -6.00 -7.78
CA LEU A 146 7.38 -4.79 -7.68
C LEU A 146 8.00 -3.61 -8.43
N ALA A 147 9.33 -3.51 -8.47
CA ALA A 147 10.04 -2.49 -9.24
C ALA A 147 9.92 -2.68 -10.76
N GLU A 148 9.75 -3.93 -11.21
CA GLU A 148 9.58 -4.26 -12.63
C GLU A 148 8.12 -4.12 -13.10
N LEU A 149 7.16 -4.20 -12.18
CA LEU A 149 5.74 -4.04 -12.49
C LEU A 149 5.38 -2.58 -12.76
N ASP A 150 4.79 -2.32 -13.91
CA ASP A 150 4.13 -1.05 -14.24
C ASP A 150 2.73 -1.30 -14.83
N ILE A 151 1.82 -1.78 -14.00
CA ILE A 151 0.42 -1.99 -14.40
C ILE A 151 -0.35 -0.70 -14.13
N PRO A 152 -0.98 -0.06 -15.15
CA PRO A 152 -1.86 1.08 -14.95
C PRO A 152 -3.03 0.73 -14.03
N VAL A 153 -3.38 1.64 -13.12
CA VAL A 153 -4.43 1.44 -12.12
C VAL A 153 -5.53 2.48 -12.23
N LEU A 154 -6.77 2.05 -12.02
CA LEU A 154 -7.93 2.93 -11.94
C LEU A 154 -8.89 2.34 -10.91
N ASN A 155 -9.29 3.14 -9.93
CA ASN A 155 -10.24 2.75 -8.91
C ASN A 155 -11.62 3.37 -9.19
N LEU A 156 -12.58 2.55 -9.61
CA LEU A 156 -13.98 2.95 -9.83
C LEU A 156 -14.88 1.98 -9.05
N GLY A 157 -15.74 2.52 -8.19
CA GLY A 157 -16.59 1.71 -7.31
C GLY A 157 -17.93 2.36 -7.00
N PRO A 158 -18.79 1.66 -6.23
CA PRO A 158 -20.06 2.18 -5.78
C PRO A 158 -19.88 3.35 -4.81
N LEU A 159 -20.90 4.22 -4.74
CA LEU A 159 -20.95 5.27 -3.72
C LEU A 159 -21.35 4.66 -2.37
N GLY A 160 -20.42 4.70 -1.41
CA GLY A 160 -20.61 4.20 -0.05
C GLY A 160 -20.20 5.21 1.01
N LYS A 161 -20.58 4.92 2.26
CA LYS A 161 -20.15 5.68 3.44
C LYS A 161 -19.90 4.73 4.61
N ASP A 162 -18.94 5.11 5.45
CA ASP A 162 -18.58 4.42 6.69
C ASP A 162 -18.06 2.98 6.47
N ALA A 163 -17.23 2.78 5.43
CA ALA A 163 -16.56 1.49 5.18
C ALA A 163 -15.83 0.99 6.43
N HIS A 164 -15.97 -0.31 6.73
CA HIS A 164 -15.42 -0.98 7.92
C HIS A 164 -15.93 -0.43 9.27
N LYS A 165 -17.09 0.23 9.29
CA LYS A 165 -17.78 0.65 10.52
C LYS A 165 -19.14 0.00 10.60
N SER A 166 -19.72 -0.05 11.81
CA SER A 166 -21.06 -0.62 12.02
C SER A 166 -22.18 0.11 11.26
N THR A 167 -21.93 1.34 10.79
CA THR A 167 -22.86 2.16 10.01
C THR A 167 -22.60 2.09 8.49
N GLU A 168 -21.77 1.14 8.04
CA GLU A 168 -21.45 0.94 6.63
C GLU A 168 -22.71 0.82 5.77
N ARG A 169 -22.76 1.56 4.67
CA ARG A 169 -23.90 1.58 3.74
C ARG A 169 -23.49 2.03 2.34
N ILE A 170 -24.28 1.63 1.36
CA ILE A 170 -24.10 2.00 -0.05
C ILE A 170 -25.36 2.69 -0.61
N HIS A 171 -25.18 3.50 -1.63
CA HIS A 171 -26.29 4.11 -2.36
C HIS A 171 -26.84 3.13 -3.40
N LEU A 172 -27.96 2.47 -3.09
CA LEU A 172 -28.50 1.34 -3.87
C LEU A 172 -28.77 1.66 -5.34
N ARG A 173 -29.45 2.78 -5.64
CA ARG A 173 -29.72 3.18 -7.04
C ARG A 173 -28.41 3.32 -7.82
N TYR A 174 -27.38 3.93 -7.22
CA TYR A 174 -26.11 4.10 -7.90
C TYR A 174 -25.42 2.74 -8.10
N ALA A 175 -25.36 1.91 -7.04
CA ALA A 175 -24.69 0.63 -7.08
C ALA A 175 -25.33 -0.39 -8.04
N LEU A 176 -26.66 -0.37 -8.18
CA LEU A 176 -27.40 -1.37 -8.96
C LEU A 176 -27.79 -0.89 -10.36
N GLU A 177 -27.98 0.41 -10.56
CA GLU A 177 -28.51 0.96 -11.83
C GLU A 177 -27.52 1.86 -12.56
N VAL A 178 -26.48 2.40 -11.91
CA VAL A 178 -25.54 3.33 -12.55
C VAL A 178 -24.16 2.69 -12.71
N PHE A 179 -23.55 2.30 -11.59
CA PHE A 179 -22.19 1.76 -11.54
C PHE A 179 -21.95 0.59 -12.50
N PRO A 180 -22.85 -0.42 -12.64
CA PRO A 180 -22.63 -1.51 -13.58
C PRO A 180 -22.47 -1.04 -15.03
N HIS A 181 -23.26 -0.04 -15.45
CA HIS A 181 -23.14 0.54 -16.79
C HIS A 181 -21.86 1.34 -16.95
N LEU A 182 -21.47 2.14 -15.96
CA LEU A 182 -20.22 2.91 -16.01
C LEU A 182 -18.99 2.00 -16.04
N LEU A 183 -19.02 0.89 -15.29
CA LEU A 183 -17.95 -0.10 -15.30
C LEU A 183 -17.82 -0.77 -16.67
N GLU A 184 -18.94 -1.23 -17.24
CA GLU A 184 -18.97 -1.82 -18.59
C GLU A 184 -18.46 -0.81 -19.64
N PHE A 185 -18.94 0.43 -19.57
CA PHE A 185 -18.52 1.51 -20.47
C PHE A 185 -17.02 1.79 -20.37
N LEU A 186 -16.50 1.92 -19.15
CA LEU A 186 -15.08 2.16 -18.89
C LEU A 186 -14.21 1.05 -19.50
N VAL A 187 -14.54 -0.20 -19.21
CA VAL A 187 -13.81 -1.36 -19.74
C VAL A 187 -13.88 -1.38 -21.27
N GLY A 188 -15.06 -1.10 -21.84
CA GLY A 188 -15.23 -0.98 -23.29
C GLY A 188 -14.34 0.09 -23.91
N LYS A 189 -14.21 1.26 -23.28
CA LYS A 189 -13.34 2.36 -23.74
C LYS A 189 -11.86 1.99 -23.68
N ILE A 190 -11.43 1.31 -22.62
CA ILE A 190 -10.05 0.81 -22.51
C ILE A 190 -9.76 -0.17 -23.65
N ILE A 191 -10.65 -1.14 -23.91
CA ILE A 191 -10.48 -2.13 -24.98
C ILE A 191 -10.45 -1.47 -26.36
N GLU A 192 -11.38 -0.54 -26.63
CA GLU A 192 -11.47 0.21 -27.88
C GLU A 192 -10.15 0.92 -28.19
N LYS A 193 -9.59 1.61 -27.19
CA LYS A 193 -8.39 2.40 -27.38
C LYS A 193 -7.14 1.54 -27.57
N ASN A 194 -7.00 0.44 -26.81
CA ASN A 194 -5.87 -0.48 -26.97
C ASN A 194 -5.84 -1.15 -28.35
N ARG A 195 -7.01 -1.44 -28.95
CA ARG A 195 -7.08 -2.01 -30.31
C ARG A 195 -6.67 -1.05 -31.43
N ILE A 196 -6.62 0.25 -31.16
CA ILE A 196 -6.25 1.28 -32.14
C ILE A 196 -4.73 1.54 -32.10
N THR A 197 -4.08 1.18 -31.00
CA THR A 197 -2.63 1.37 -30.78
C THR A 197 -1.78 0.18 -31.19
N ASP A 198 -2.40 -1.00 -31.41
CA ASP A 198 -1.81 -2.20 -32.02
C ASP A 198 -1.85 -2.15 -33.57
#